data_AF-A0A524EV64-F1
#
_entry.id   AF-A0A524EV64-F1
#
_cell.length_a   1.000
_cell.length_b   1.000
_cell.length_c   1.000
_cell.angle_alpha   90.00
_cell.angle_beta   90.00
_cell.angle_gamma   90.00
#
_symmetry.space_group_name_H-M   'P 1'
#
loop_
_entity.id
_entity.type
_entity.pdbx_description
1 polymer ?
#
loop_
_entity_poly.entity_id
_entity_poly.type
_entity_poly.pdbx_seq_one_letter_code
_entity_poly.pdbx_strand_id
1 'polypeptide(L)'
;MSDEYSSDIDIDKTNVITRIKKLDRKYGKVANIETKIRDPYIAPSIEQKIRETAVKSRGFTSMELAQKHDVRISAVKKLLKQMVSENLIKIVESSRRLKVYRGIQTKGN
;
A
#
# COMPACT_ATOMS: atom_id res chain seq x y z
N MET A 1 -39.22 4.46 -16.58
CA MET A 1 -39.03 3.21 -15.79
C MET A 1 -37.54 3.08 -15.62
N SER A 2 -37.11 3.30 -14.38
CA SER A 2 -35.74 3.38 -13.88
C SER A 2 -35.11 1.99 -13.72
N ASP A 3 -33.78 1.97 -13.91
CA ASP A 3 -32.75 1.07 -13.36
C ASP A 3 -32.88 -0.44 -13.71
N GLU A 4 -31.85 -1.16 -14.15
CA GLU A 4 -30.56 -1.38 -13.49
C GLU A 4 -29.46 -1.64 -14.54
N TYR A 5 -28.54 -0.68 -14.73
CA TYR A 5 -27.18 -1.05 -15.11
C TYR A 5 -26.49 -1.41 -13.80
N SER A 6 -26.40 -2.72 -13.50
CA SER A 6 -25.49 -3.19 -12.45
C SER A 6 -24.05 -2.85 -12.89
N SER A 7 -23.56 -1.70 -12.43
CA SER A 7 -22.20 -1.19 -12.61
C SER A 7 -21.19 -1.80 -11.65
N ASP A 8 -21.55 -2.88 -10.94
CA ASP A 8 -20.79 -3.43 -9.83
C ASP A 8 -19.97 -4.65 -10.26
N ILE A 9 -19.23 -4.53 -11.35
CA ILE A 9 -18.08 -5.41 -11.59
C ILE A 9 -16.85 -4.61 -11.20
N ASP A 10 -16.65 -4.49 -9.89
CA ASP A 10 -15.43 -3.97 -9.29
C ASP A 10 -14.23 -4.63 -9.97
N ILE A 11 -13.44 -3.83 -10.68
CA ILE A 11 -12.14 -4.24 -11.22
C ILE A 11 -11.17 -4.30 -10.01
N ASP A 12 -11.40 -5.29 -9.16
CA ASP A 12 -10.79 -5.41 -7.83
C ASP A 12 -9.59 -6.36 -7.82
N LYS A 13 -8.87 -6.43 -8.95
CA LYS A 13 -7.69 -7.30 -9.09
C LYS A 13 -6.51 -6.51 -9.59
N THR A 14 -5.69 -6.02 -8.66
CA THR A 14 -4.28 -5.75 -8.96
C THR A 14 -3.61 -7.06 -9.37
N ASN A 15 -3.06 -7.11 -10.57
CA ASN A 15 -2.35 -8.30 -11.05
C ASN A 15 -1.02 -8.43 -10.30
N VAL A 16 -0.98 -9.32 -9.31
CA VAL A 16 0.29 -9.68 -8.63
C VAL A 16 0.84 -10.92 -9.29
N ILE A 17 1.86 -10.74 -10.13
CA ILE A 17 2.58 -11.87 -10.74
C ILE A 17 3.73 -12.25 -9.80
N THR A 18 3.59 -13.40 -9.16
CA THR A 18 4.63 -13.98 -8.29
C THR A 18 5.37 -15.07 -9.06
N ARG A 19 6.68 -14.89 -9.26
CA ARG A 19 7.56 -15.92 -9.85
C ARG A 19 8.54 -16.41 -8.78
N ILE A 20 8.51 -17.70 -8.50
CA ILE A 20 9.44 -18.36 -7.57
C ILE A 20 10.52 -19.07 -8.39
N LYS A 21 11.78 -18.70 -8.19
CA LYS A 21 12.94 -19.41 -8.77
C LYS A 21 13.77 -20.01 -7.64
N LYS A 22 13.92 -21.34 -7.66
CA LYS A 22 14.86 -22.04 -6.78
C LYS A 22 16.26 -21.91 -7.39
N LEU A 23 17.21 -21.40 -6.62
CA LEU A 23 18.62 -21.34 -7.03
C LEU A 23 19.32 -22.66 -6.72
N ASP A 24 20.33 -22.97 -7.53
CA ASP A 24 21.19 -24.13 -7.31
C ASP A 24 21.88 -24.06 -5.96
N ARG A 25 22.05 -25.23 -5.35
CA ARG A 25 22.68 -25.37 -4.04
C ARG A 25 24.13 -24.92 -4.10
N LYS A 26 24.48 -23.92 -3.28
CA LYS A 26 25.88 -23.62 -2.96
C LYS A 26 26.11 -23.92 -1.48
N TYR A 27 27.05 -24.82 -1.18
CA TYR A 27 27.38 -25.25 0.19
C TYR A 27 26.17 -25.81 0.99
N GLY A 28 25.34 -26.64 0.35
CA GLY A 28 24.19 -27.28 1.02
C GLY A 28 22.98 -26.36 1.29
N LYS A 29 23.08 -25.06 1.02
CA LYS A 29 21.99 -24.09 1.19
C LYS A 29 21.27 -23.86 -0.14
N VAL A 30 19.94 -23.96 -0.14
CA VAL A 30 19.06 -23.59 -1.26
C VAL A 30 18.54 -22.18 -1.01
N ALA A 31 18.72 -21.27 -1.96
CA ALA A 31 18.12 -19.93 -1.91
C ALA A 31 16.90 -19.89 -2.83
N ASN A 32 15.76 -19.43 -2.31
CA ASN A 32 14.55 -19.19 -3.10
C ASN A 32 14.45 -17.69 -3.37
N ILE A 33 14.38 -17.29 -4.64
CA ILE A 33 14.09 -15.92 -5.03
C ILE A 33 12.62 -15.83 -5.40
N GLU A 34 11.87 -15.03 -4.65
CA GLU A 34 10.49 -14.68 -4.96
C GLU A 34 10.47 -13.29 -5.61
N THR A 35 10.11 -13.21 -6.89
CA THR A 35 9.92 -11.95 -7.61
C THR A 35 8.45 -11.62 -7.67
N LYS A 36 8.04 -10.53 -7.01
CA LYS A 36 6.66 -10.02 -7.06
C LYS A 36 6.61 -8.78 -7.94
N ILE A 37 5.83 -8.84 -9.02
CA ILE A 37 5.49 -7.66 -9.82
C ILE A 37 4.23 -7.05 -9.23
N ARG A 38 4.33 -5.81 -8.75
CA ARG A 38 3.21 -5.05 -8.18
C ARG A 38 2.72 -3.99 -9.15
N ASP A 39 1.41 -3.84 -9.22
CA ASP A 39 0.75 -2.86 -10.08
C ASP A 39 1.07 -1.42 -9.61
N PRO A 40 1.41 -0.48 -10.52
CA PRO A 40 1.48 0.94 -10.21
C PRO A 40 0.12 1.62 -9.95
N TYR A 41 -1.00 1.03 -10.37
CA TYR A 41 -2.34 1.54 -10.14
C TYR A 41 -2.91 1.04 -8.81
N ILE A 42 -3.64 1.91 -8.11
CA ILE A 42 -4.34 1.60 -6.86
C ILE A 42 -5.83 1.60 -7.17
N ALA A 43 -6.48 0.45 -7.03
CA ALA A 43 -7.93 0.36 -7.15
C ALA A 43 -8.61 1.20 -6.05
N PRO A 44 -9.77 1.84 -6.32
CA PRO A 44 -10.47 2.68 -5.34
C PRO A 44 -10.75 1.96 -4.01
N SER A 45 -11.09 0.67 -4.06
CA SER A 45 -11.33 -0.15 -2.87
C SER A 45 -10.09 -0.26 -1.96
N ILE A 46 -8.91 -0.45 -2.56
CA ILE A 46 -7.63 -0.53 -1.86
C ILE A 46 -7.24 0.85 -1.34
N GLU A 47 -7.49 1.91 -2.11
CA GLU A 47 -7.24 3.28 -1.69
C GLU A 47 -8.01 3.60 -0.40
N GLN A 48 -9.30 3.29 -0.36
CA GLN A 48 -10.14 3.53 0.81
C GLN A 48 -9.63 2.75 2.03
N LYS A 49 -9.30 1.46 1.85
CA LYS A 49 -8.69 0.63 2.92
C LYS A 49 -7.38 1.23 3.43
N ILE A 50 -6.52 1.74 2.55
CA ILE A 50 -5.27 2.40 2.94
C ILE A 50 -5.57 3.66 3.75
N ARG A 51 -6.51 4.50 3.30
CA ARG A 51 -6.89 5.74 3.98
C ARG A 51 -7.35 5.47 5.40
N GLU A 52 -8.27 4.53 5.58
CA GLU A 52 -8.78 4.14 6.91
C GLU A 52 -7.68 3.59 7.82
N THR A 53 -6.85 2.69 7.29
CA THR A 53 -5.77 2.06 8.07
C THR A 53 -4.72 3.09 8.49
N ALA A 54 -4.36 4.01 7.59
CA ALA A 54 -3.35 5.04 7.84
C ALA A 54 -3.78 6.04 8.91
N VAL A 55 -5.06 6.45 8.93
CA VAL A 55 -5.58 7.38 9.96
C VAL A 55 -5.65 6.71 11.34
N LYS A 56 -6.02 5.42 11.40
CA LYS A 56 -6.10 4.67 12.67
C LYS A 56 -4.72 4.33 13.23
N SER A 57 -3.70 4.20 12.37
CA SER A 57 -2.37 3.75 12.79
C SER A 57 -1.59 4.79 13.60
N ARG A 58 -0.96 4.33 14.69
CA ARG A 58 -0.08 5.13 15.55
C ARG A 58 1.21 5.54 14.86
N GLY A 59 1.69 4.73 13.91
CA GLY A 59 2.95 4.95 13.21
C GLY A 59 3.12 3.91 12.12
N PHE A 60 3.52 4.34 10.92
CA PHE A 60 3.71 3.44 9.79
C PHE A 60 4.70 4.02 8.78
N THR A 61 5.22 3.15 7.92
CA THR A 61 6.07 3.55 6.79
C THR A 61 5.36 3.29 5.45
N SER A 62 5.82 3.98 4.39
CA SER A 62 5.26 3.72 3.05
C SER A 62 5.52 2.29 2.57
N MET A 63 6.61 1.66 3.01
CA MET A 63 6.94 0.27 2.65
C MET A 63 5.95 -0.71 3.28
N GLU A 64 5.62 -0.51 4.56
CA GLU A 64 4.70 -1.37 5.30
C GLU A 64 3.30 -1.38 4.66
N LEU A 65 2.76 -0.21 4.32
CA LEU A 65 1.48 -0.11 3.60
C LEU A 65 1.55 -0.74 2.21
N ALA A 66 2.65 -0.54 1.47
CA ALA A 66 2.84 -1.14 0.16
C ALA A 66 2.86 -2.67 0.22
N GLN A 67 3.49 -3.25 1.24
CA GLN A 67 3.52 -4.70 1.44
C GLN A 67 2.16 -5.25 1.87
N LYS A 68 1.47 -4.57 2.78
CA LYS A 68 0.16 -5.02 3.31
C LYS A 68 -0.92 -5.10 2.24
N HIS A 69 -0.87 -4.21 1.26
CA HIS A 69 -1.88 -4.10 0.20
C HIS A 69 -1.36 -4.58 -1.17
N ASP A 70 -0.15 -5.14 -1.23
CA ASP A 70 0.53 -5.58 -2.45
C ASP A 70 0.58 -4.53 -3.58
N VAL A 71 0.71 -3.26 -3.21
CA VAL A 71 0.79 -2.11 -4.11
C VAL A 71 2.24 -1.67 -4.32
N ARG A 72 2.56 -1.09 -5.47
CA ARG A 72 3.88 -0.47 -5.69
C ARG A 72 4.12 0.72 -4.75
N ILE A 73 5.30 0.76 -4.12
CA ILE A 73 5.67 1.80 -3.14
C ILE A 73 5.59 3.23 -3.68
N SER A 74 5.83 3.44 -4.98
CA SER A 74 5.73 4.75 -5.62
C SER A 74 4.30 5.28 -5.63
N ALA A 75 3.31 4.40 -5.83
CA ALA A 75 1.91 4.77 -5.83
C ALA A 75 1.45 5.14 -4.42
N VAL A 76 1.81 4.32 -3.42
CA VAL A 76 1.54 4.60 -2.00
C VAL A 76 2.16 5.94 -1.57
N LYS A 77 3.40 6.25 -2.00
CA LYS A 77 4.02 7.54 -1.69
C LYS A 77 3.24 8.74 -2.25
N LYS A 78 2.66 8.62 -3.44
CA LYS A 78 1.81 9.67 -4.03
C LYS A 78 0.53 9.85 -3.20
N LEU A 79 -0.14 8.74 -2.86
CA LEU A 79 -1.34 8.75 -2.03
C LEU A 79 -1.08 9.38 -0.65
N LEU A 80 -0.01 8.95 0.03
CA LEU A 80 0.35 9.51 1.34
C LEU A 80 0.68 11.01 1.26
N LYS A 81 1.29 11.48 0.16
CA LYS A 81 1.54 12.91 -0.04
C LYS A 81 0.23 13.70 -0.11
N GLN A 82 -0.78 13.16 -0.81
CA GLN A 82 -2.12 13.72 -0.88
C GLN A 82 -2.81 13.71 0.50
N MET A 83 -2.73 12.61 1.23
CA MET A 83 -3.30 12.53 2.58
C MET A 83 -2.66 13.49 3.59
N VAL A 84 -1.37 13.80 3.42
CA VAL A 84 -0.69 14.85 4.20
C VAL A 84 -1.25 16.23 3.84
N SER A 85 -1.47 16.54 2.56
CA SER A 85 -2.09 17.82 2.17
C SER A 85 -3.54 17.95 2.63
N GLU A 86 -4.25 16.84 2.75
CA GLU A 86 -5.62 16.77 3.29
C GLU A 86 -5.64 16.80 4.84
N ASN A 87 -4.48 16.91 5.51
CA ASN A 87 -4.34 16.88 6.97
C ASN A 87 -4.92 15.64 7.67
N LEU A 88 -4.97 14.50 6.98
CA LEU A 88 -5.42 13.23 7.56
C LEU A 88 -4.28 12.54 8.34
N ILE A 89 -3.05 12.72 7.87
CA ILE A 89 -1.84 12.14 8.43
C ILE A 89 -0.74 13.20 8.52
N LYS A 90 0.22 12.98 9.41
CA LYS A 90 1.42 13.82 9.52
C LYS A 90 2.69 13.01 9.41
N ILE A 91 3.76 13.66 8.97
CA ILE A 91 5.11 13.12 9.02
C ILE A 91 5.64 13.35 10.44
N VAL A 92 6.08 12.28 11.08
CA VAL A 92 6.66 12.33 12.45
C VAL A 92 8.16 12.53 12.36
N GLU A 93 8.82 11.75 11.51
CA GLU A 93 10.26 11.74 11.35
C GLU A 93 10.60 11.55 9.87
N SER A 94 11.66 12.22 9.40
CA SER A 94 12.00 12.17 7.99
C SER A 94 13.50 12.18 7.72
N SER A 95 13.90 11.26 6.85
CA SER A 95 15.22 11.18 6.23
C SER A 95 15.06 11.06 4.72
N ARG A 96 16.15 11.19 3.97
CA ARG A 96 16.15 11.10 2.50
C ARG A 96 15.50 9.81 1.99
N ARG A 97 15.69 8.68 2.69
CA ARG A 97 15.19 7.35 2.28
C ARG A 97 13.96 6.88 3.06
N LEU A 98 13.80 7.33 4.30
CA LEU A 98 12.78 6.85 5.23
C LEU A 98 11.89 8.01 5.67
N LYS A 99 10.57 7.81 5.62
CA LYS A 99 9.59 8.73 6.19
C LYS A 99 8.66 7.93 7.07
N VAL A 100 8.48 8.41 8.29
CA VAL A 100 7.57 7.82 9.27
C VAL A 100 6.34 8.71 9.34
N TYR A 101 5.18 8.10 9.17
CA TYR A 101 3.88 8.76 9.16
C TYR A 101 3.07 8.33 10.37
N ARG A 102 2.11 9.17 10.77
CA ARG A 102 1.15 8.89 11.83
C ARG A 102 -0.19 9.51 11.51
N GLY A 103 -1.28 8.82 11.84
CA GLY A 103 -2.63 9.38 11.77
C GLY A 103 -2.84 10.54 12.73
N ILE A 104 -3.49 11.61 12.26
CA ILE A 104 -3.90 12.73 13.12
C ILE A 104 -5.19 12.30 13.83
N GLN A 105 -5.06 11.72 15.01
CA GLN A 105 -6.21 11.52 15.88
C GLN A 105 -6.53 12.85 16.54
N THR A 106 -7.68 13.43 16.20
CA THR A 106 -8.29 14.49 17.01
C THR A 106 -8.56 13.90 18.38
N LYS A 107 -7.77 14.32 19.38
CA LYS A 107 -8.16 14.12 20.77
C LYS A 107 -9.48 14.88 20.93
N GLY A 108 -10.59 14.17 21.06
CA GLY A 108 -11.84 14.79 21.52
C GLY A 108 -11.56 15.47 22.84
N ASN A 109 -11.87 16.76 22.91
CA ASN A 109 -11.98 17.48 24.18
C ASN A 109 -13.17 16.94 24.96
#